data_AF-A0A1X2G375-F1
#
_entry.id   AF-A0A1X2G375-F1
#
_cell.length_a   1.000
_cell.length_b   1.000
_cell.length_c   1.000
_cell.angle_alpha   90.00
_cell.angle_beta   90.00
_cell.angle_gamma   90.00
#
_symmetry.space_group_name_H-M   'P 1'
#
loop_
_entity.id
_entity.type
_entity.pdbx_description
1 polymer ?
#
loop_
_entity_poly.entity_id
_entity_poly.type
_entity_poly.pdbx_seq_one_letter_code
_entity_poly.pdbx_strand_id
1 'polypeptide(L)'
;MNASEAHLLPFKVFKEEYVEAEKFLAVADNDDQENISRSMVLVGRTLKGIALAPSCPGYVWEEKLIKAQSSCHDDSEDDASDTPQAEICKYLKRKGNKIVHMTLWNKDVAPSTECPQTVTIQSWMSLAEIIHQPIPLNV
;
A
#
# COMPACT_ATOMS: atom_id res chain seq x y z
N MET A 1 -14.38 11.22 -8.69
CA MET A 1 -12.96 11.09 -8.32
C MET A 1 -12.50 9.72 -8.77
N ASN A 2 -11.52 9.62 -9.66
CA ASN A 2 -11.08 8.34 -10.20
C ASN A 2 -10.39 7.54 -9.09
N ALA A 3 -10.89 6.34 -8.82
CA ALA A 3 -10.33 5.47 -7.80
C ALA A 3 -8.99 4.91 -8.29
N SER A 4 -8.00 4.80 -7.40
CA SER A 4 -6.69 4.26 -7.78
C SER A 4 -6.68 2.74 -7.66
N GLU A 5 -5.97 2.07 -8.56
CA GLU A 5 -5.71 0.64 -8.50
C GLU A 5 -4.26 0.38 -8.06
N ALA A 6 -4.06 -0.67 -7.27
CA ALA A 6 -2.74 -1.16 -6.91
C ALA A 6 -2.45 -2.50 -7.59
N HIS A 7 -1.21 -2.70 -8.05
CA HIS A 7 -0.77 -3.97 -8.66
C HIS A 7 0.39 -4.53 -7.85
N LEU A 8 0.23 -5.75 -7.32
CA LEU A 8 1.29 -6.47 -6.62
C LEU A 8 1.96 -7.46 -7.58
N LEU A 9 3.19 -7.15 -7.98
CA LEU A 9 3.94 -7.89 -8.99
C LEU A 9 4.77 -9.03 -8.35
N PRO A 10 4.96 -10.18 -9.04
CA PRO A 10 5.69 -11.34 -8.49
C PRO A 10 7.22 -11.20 -8.60
N PHE A 11 7.72 -9.96 -8.63
CA PHE A 11 9.14 -9.65 -8.75
C PHE A 11 9.42 -8.28 -8.13
N LYS A 12 10.69 -8.04 -7.80
CA LYS A 12 11.15 -6.75 -7.29
C LYS A 12 11.55 -5.84 -8.44
N VAL A 13 11.19 -4.57 -8.32
CA VAL A 13 11.72 -3.49 -9.16
C VAL A 13 12.85 -2.83 -8.38
N PHE A 14 14.02 -2.70 -8.99
CA PHE A 14 15.23 -2.21 -8.29
C PHE A 14 15.22 -0.70 -8.01
N LYS A 15 14.35 0.04 -8.69
CA LYS A 15 14.33 1.50 -8.65
C LYS A 15 12.90 1.98 -8.44
N GLU A 16 12.72 2.83 -7.45
CA GLU A 16 11.44 3.48 -7.18
C GLU A 16 11.34 4.75 -8.03
N GLU A 17 10.48 4.73 -9.05
CA GLU A 17 10.26 5.87 -9.94
C GLU A 17 8.80 5.97 -10.39
N TYR A 18 8.48 7.13 -10.95
CA TYR A 18 7.25 7.33 -11.68
C TYR A 18 7.26 6.54 -12.99
N VAL A 19 6.15 5.87 -13.29
CA VAL A 19 5.94 5.13 -14.55
C VAL A 19 4.57 5.52 -15.11
N GLU A 20 4.51 5.72 -16.42
CA GLU A 20 3.25 5.89 -17.16
C GLU A 20 2.52 4.53 -17.27
N ALA A 21 1.94 4.07 -16.16
CA ALA A 21 1.30 2.77 -16.05
C ALA A 21 0.23 2.53 -17.13
N GLU A 22 -0.63 3.51 -17.41
CA GLU A 22 -1.70 3.38 -18.41
C GLU A 22 -1.18 3.12 -19.84
N LYS A 23 0.05 3.57 -20.13
CA LYS A 23 0.68 3.42 -21.44
C LYS A 23 1.43 2.10 -21.59
N PHE A 24 2.05 1.63 -20.51
CA PHE A 24 2.97 0.48 -20.54
C PHE A 24 2.42 -0.79 -19.90
N LEU A 25 1.43 -0.67 -19.01
CA LEU A 25 0.73 -1.80 -18.39
C LEU A 25 -0.62 -1.97 -19.09
N ALA A 26 -0.60 -2.72 -20.19
CA ALA A 26 -1.83 -3.15 -20.85
C ALA A 26 -2.44 -4.33 -20.06
N VAL A 27 -3.44 -4.03 -19.23
CA VAL A 27 -4.22 -5.02 -18.49
C VAL A 27 -5.45 -5.41 -19.31
N ALA A 28 -5.60 -6.70 -19.58
CA ALA A 28 -6.79 -7.28 -20.19
C ALA A 28 -7.61 -8.01 -19.12
N ASP A 29 -8.86 -7.56 -18.95
CA ASP A 29 -9.85 -8.19 -18.08
C ASP A 29 -10.54 -9.35 -18.83
N ASN A 30 -10.66 -10.50 -18.17
CA ASN A 30 -11.43 -11.63 -18.65
C ASN A 30 -12.64 -11.81 -17.73
N ASP A 31 -13.85 -11.72 -18.29
CA ASP A 31 -15.10 -11.97 -17.58
C ASP A 31 -15.33 -13.49 -17.45
N ASP A 32 -14.64 -14.11 -16.49
CA ASP A 32 -15.03 -15.42 -15.98
C ASP A 32 -15.96 -15.20 -14.76
N GLN A 33 -17.15 -15.81 -14.81
CA GLN A 33 -18.38 -15.44 -14.07
C GLN A 33 -18.31 -15.37 -12.53
N GLU A 34 -17.17 -15.63 -11.89
CA GLU A 34 -17.03 -15.61 -10.41
C GLU A 34 -15.80 -14.86 -9.89
N ASN A 35 -14.79 -14.56 -10.72
CA ASN A 35 -13.61 -13.80 -10.33
C ASN A 35 -13.10 -12.97 -11.51
N ILE A 36 -12.81 -11.67 -11.30
CA ILE A 36 -12.17 -10.83 -12.31
C ILE A 36 -10.75 -11.34 -12.52
N SER A 37 -10.59 -12.19 -13.52
CA SER A 37 -9.32 -12.76 -13.96
C SER A 37 -8.64 -11.79 -14.91
N ARG A 38 -7.42 -11.40 -14.60
CA ARG A 38 -6.67 -10.38 -15.35
C ARG A 38 -5.45 -10.97 -16.00
N SER A 39 -5.05 -10.41 -17.13
CA SER A 39 -3.80 -10.79 -17.80
C SER A 39 -3.04 -9.59 -18.33
N MET A 40 -1.73 -9.63 -18.26
CA MET A 40 -0.85 -8.63 -18.88
C MET A 40 0.44 -9.27 -19.36
N VAL A 41 1.13 -8.61 -20.29
CA VAL A 41 2.49 -8.97 -20.69
C VAL A 41 3.44 -7.88 -20.20
N LEU A 42 4.43 -8.26 -19.42
CA LEU A 42 5.42 -7.33 -18.88
C LEU A 42 6.82 -7.85 -19.14
N VAL A 43 7.62 -7.08 -19.87
CA VAL A 43 8.99 -7.45 -20.28
C VAL A 43 9.01 -8.85 -20.94
N GLY A 44 8.05 -9.09 -21.84
CA GLY A 44 7.91 -10.35 -22.59
C GLY A 44 7.43 -11.55 -21.76
N ARG A 45 6.99 -11.34 -20.51
CA ARG A 45 6.46 -12.41 -19.65
C ARG A 45 4.97 -12.23 -19.45
N THR A 46 4.23 -13.33 -19.59
CA THR A 46 2.81 -13.36 -19.30
C THR A 46 2.59 -13.41 -17.80
N LEU A 47 1.79 -12.48 -17.31
CA LEU A 47 1.31 -12.44 -15.94
C LEU A 47 -0.20 -12.67 -15.95
N LYS A 48 -0.65 -13.51 -15.02
CA LYS A 48 -2.06 -13.77 -14.76
C LYS A 48 -2.34 -13.31 -13.34
N GLY A 49 -3.48 -12.64 -13.14
CA GLY A 49 -3.79 -12.01 -11.89
C GLY A 49 -5.24 -12.17 -11.50
N ILE A 50 -5.49 -11.95 -10.21
CA ILE A 50 -6.83 -11.90 -9.64
C ILE A 50 -7.03 -10.52 -9.00
N ALA A 51 -8.19 -9.91 -9.25
CA ALA A 51 -8.56 -8.71 -8.54
C ALA A 51 -9.02 -9.07 -7.13
N LEU A 52 -8.45 -8.41 -6.13
CA LEU A 52 -8.83 -8.52 -4.73
C LEU A 52 -9.57 -7.23 -4.36
N ALA A 53 -10.79 -7.39 -3.84
CA ALA A 53 -11.54 -6.32 -3.19
C ALA A 53 -11.26 -6.40 -1.69
N PRO A 54 -10.39 -5.54 -1.13
CA PRO A 54 -10.16 -5.52 0.31
C PRO A 54 -11.45 -5.10 1.05
N SER A 55 -11.68 -5.66 2.24
CA SER A 55 -12.81 -5.29 3.10
C SER A 55 -12.73 -3.84 3.61
N CYS A 56 -11.55 -3.23 3.55
CA CYS A 56 -11.32 -1.85 3.96
C CYS A 56 -10.63 -1.01 2.85
N PRO A 57 -10.85 0.32 2.82
CA PRO A 57 -10.09 1.26 2.01
C PRO A 57 -8.57 1.15 2.16
N GLY A 58 -7.84 1.08 1.04
CA GLY A 58 -6.38 1.23 1.03
C GLY A 58 -5.95 2.68 0.78
N TYR A 59 -4.78 3.07 1.30
CA TYR A 59 -4.17 4.39 1.07
C TYR A 59 -2.66 4.28 0.91
N VAL A 60 -2.09 5.13 0.07
CA VAL A 60 -0.63 5.28 -0.06
C VAL A 60 -0.15 6.39 0.87
N TRP A 61 0.95 6.14 1.59
CA TRP A 61 1.58 7.09 2.49
C TRP A 61 3.02 7.35 2.03
N GLU A 62 3.44 8.61 2.10
CA GLU A 62 4.80 9.05 1.80
C GLU A 62 5.43 9.60 3.08
N GLU A 63 6.62 9.11 3.42
CA GLU A 63 7.41 9.67 4.51
C GLU A 63 7.99 11.03 4.08
N LYS A 64 7.80 12.04 4.93
CA LYS A 64 8.35 13.38 4.75
C LYS A 64 9.18 13.77 5.95
N LEU A 65 10.26 14.51 5.67
CA LEU A 65 11.15 15.06 6.68
C LEU A 65 10.82 16.54 6.87
N ILE A 66 10.60 16.96 8.11
CA ILE A 66 10.60 18.36 8.49
C ILE A 66 11.93 18.62 9.20
N LYS A 67 12.71 19.56 8.70
CA LYS A 67 13.78 20.15 9.51
C LYS A 67 13.10 21.04 10.54
N ALA A 68 13.13 20.65 11.81
CA ALA A 68 12.71 21.55 12.87
C ALA A 68 13.56 22.82 12.77
N GLN A 69 12.95 23.95 12.42
CA GLN A 69 13.57 25.23 12.69
C GLN A 69 13.47 25.40 14.21
N SER A 70 14.61 25.30 14.89
CA SER A 70 14.74 25.66 16.29
C SER A 70 14.32 27.12 16.45
N SER A 71 13.07 27.34 16.86
CA SER A 71 12.57 28.66 17.24
C SER A 71 11.67 28.51 18.46
N CYS A 72 12.28 28.14 19.58
CA CYS A 72 11.83 28.60 20.89
C CYS A 72 13.07 29.10 21.62
N HIS A 73 13.18 30.44 21.71
CA HIS A 73 14.07 31.10 22.64
C HIS A 73 13.88 30.52 24.04
N ASP A 74 14.99 30.15 24.68
CA ASP A 74 15.13 30.32 26.12
C ASP A 74 16.48 31.03 26.35
N ASP A 75 16.41 32.22 26.93
CA ASP A 75 17.53 33.10 27.24
C ASP A 75 18.27 32.57 28.46
N SER A 76 19.18 31.63 28.26
CA SER A 76 20.15 31.23 29.28
C SER A 76 21.56 31.28 28.69
N GLU A 77 22.31 32.31 29.11
CA GLU A 77 23.74 32.40 28.92
C GLU A 77 24.41 31.29 29.74
N ASP A 78 24.83 30.20 29.09
CA ASP A 78 25.88 29.34 29.62
C ASP A 78 26.66 28.63 28.50
N ASP A 79 27.96 28.59 28.71
CA ASP A 79 29.04 28.27 27.78
C ASP A 79 29.19 26.75 27.61
N ALA A 80 28.78 26.18 26.46
CA ALA A 80 29.27 24.88 25.97
C ALA A 80 28.94 24.67 24.49
N SER A 81 29.94 24.26 23.73
CA SER A 81 29.85 23.90 22.32
C SER A 81 28.94 22.67 22.11
N ASP A 82 27.66 22.89 21.82
CA ASP A 82 26.82 21.87 21.21
C ASP A 82 26.00 22.53 20.10
N THR A 83 26.36 22.21 18.86
CA THR A 83 25.55 22.61 17.71
C THR A 83 24.20 21.91 17.87
N PRO A 84 23.06 22.62 17.93
CA PRO A 84 21.77 21.96 18.05
C PRO A 84 21.57 21.12 16.78
N GLN A 85 21.72 19.81 16.91
CA GLN A 85 21.33 18.88 15.86
C GLN A 85 19.83 19.09 15.65
N ALA A 86 19.46 19.74 14.56
CA ALA A 86 18.07 19.91 14.18
C ALA A 86 17.42 18.52 14.18
N GLU A 87 16.53 18.26 15.14
CA GLU A 87 15.79 17.02 15.21
C GLU A 87 14.97 16.91 13.92
N ILE A 88 15.34 15.95 13.08
CA ILE A 88 14.59 15.68 11.86
C ILE A 88 13.34 14.94 12.27
N CYS A 89 12.20 15.62 12.27
CA CYS A 89 10.92 15.00 12.54
C CYS A 89 10.42 14.31 11.27
N LYS A 90 10.16 13.01 11.36
CA LYS A 90 9.54 12.19 10.30
C LYS A 90 8.03 12.20 10.49
N TYR A 91 7.28 12.45 9.42
CA TYR A 91 5.83 12.27 9.42
C TYR A 91 5.35 11.61 8.13
N LEU A 92 4.22 10.91 8.22
CA LEU A 92 3.58 10.29 7.07
C LEU A 92 2.52 11.24 6.49
N LYS A 93 2.64 11.55 5.19
CA LYS A 93 1.62 12.29 4.46
C LYS A 93 0.88 11.33 3.52
N ARG A 94 -0.45 11.32 3.59
CA ARG A 94 -1.27 10.57 2.64
C ARG A 94 -1.03 11.11 1.22
N LYS A 95 -0.75 10.20 0.28
CA LYS A 95 -0.46 10.50 -1.12
C LYS A 95 -1.51 9.84 -2.02
N GLY A 96 -2.00 10.58 -3.01
CA GLY A 96 -2.94 10.07 -4.00
C GLY A 96 -4.36 9.80 -3.46
N ASN A 97 -5.13 9.06 -4.27
CA ASN A 97 -6.51 8.70 -3.96
C ASN A 97 -6.59 7.38 -3.18
N LYS A 98 -7.80 7.06 -2.71
CA LYS A 98 -8.11 5.76 -2.12
C LYS A 98 -7.83 4.63 -3.13
N ILE A 99 -7.17 3.58 -2.65
CA ILE A 99 -7.05 2.30 -3.35
C ILE A 99 -8.30 1.48 -3.01
N VAL A 100 -9.05 1.13 -4.05
CA VAL A 100 -10.31 0.37 -3.92
C VAL A 100 -10.16 -1.08 -4.38
N HIS A 101 -9.22 -1.33 -5.28
CA HIS A 101 -8.93 -2.64 -5.84
C HIS A 101 -7.44 -2.86 -5.85
N MET A 102 -7.03 -4.10 -5.57
CA MET A 102 -5.65 -4.54 -5.68
C MET A 102 -5.59 -5.79 -6.54
N THR A 103 -4.77 -5.79 -7.59
CA THR A 103 -4.56 -6.99 -8.41
C THR A 103 -3.30 -7.71 -7.96
N LEU A 104 -3.45 -8.99 -7.58
CA LEU A 104 -2.33 -9.87 -7.28
C LEU A 104 -1.90 -10.59 -8.56
N TRP A 105 -0.64 -10.48 -8.94
CA TRP A 105 -0.09 -11.07 -10.17
C TRP A 105 0.82 -12.24 -9.88
N ASN A 106 0.77 -13.25 -10.75
CA ASN A 106 1.72 -14.36 -10.76
C ASN A 106 2.12 -14.70 -12.20
N LYS A 107 3.28 -15.35 -12.35
CA LYS A 107 3.84 -15.72 -13.64
C LYS A 107 3.08 -16.89 -14.24
N ASP A 108 2.64 -16.74 -15.49
CA ASP A 108 1.97 -17.75 -16.34
C ASP A 108 0.60 -18.27 -15.83
N VAL A 109 0.39 -18.39 -14.52
CA VAL A 109 -0.81 -18.95 -13.87
C VAL A 109 -1.32 -17.97 -12.81
N ALA A 110 -2.64 -17.75 -12.77
CA ALA A 110 -3.24 -16.85 -11.80
C ALA A 110 -3.03 -17.36 -10.35
N PRO A 111 -2.89 -16.47 -9.36
CA PRO A 111 -2.92 -16.89 -7.96
C PRO A 111 -4.23 -17.63 -7.65
N SER A 112 -4.14 -18.74 -6.90
CA SER A 112 -5.34 -19.42 -6.41
C SER A 112 -6.00 -18.61 -5.30
N THR A 113 -7.33 -18.50 -5.35
CA THR A 113 -8.16 -17.94 -4.28
C THR A 113 -8.15 -18.81 -3.02
N GLU A 114 -7.83 -20.10 -3.16
CA GLU A 114 -7.67 -21.05 -2.06
C GLU A 114 -6.26 -21.06 -1.46
N CYS A 115 -5.32 -20.33 -2.07
CA CYS A 115 -3.96 -20.26 -1.56
C CYS A 115 -3.96 -19.60 -0.16
N PRO A 116 -3.31 -20.20 0.85
CA PRO A 116 -3.29 -19.66 2.21
C PRO A 116 -2.86 -18.20 2.29
N GLN A 117 -1.94 -17.76 1.42
CA GLN A 117 -1.47 -16.38 1.37
C GLN A 117 -2.56 -15.42 0.87
N THR A 118 -3.29 -15.78 -0.20
CA THR A 118 -4.42 -15.00 -0.71
C THR A 118 -5.53 -14.91 0.33
N VAL A 119 -5.88 -16.05 0.94
CA VAL A 119 -6.89 -16.14 1.98
C VAL A 119 -6.52 -15.28 3.20
N THR A 120 -5.25 -15.30 3.59
CA THR A 120 -4.74 -14.48 4.71
C THR A 120 -4.92 -12.99 4.42
N ILE A 121 -4.54 -12.53 3.22
CA ILE A 121 -4.67 -11.12 2.84
C ILE A 121 -6.13 -10.66 2.88
N GLN A 122 -7.07 -11.50 2.42
CA GLN A 122 -8.49 -11.16 2.40
C GLN A 122 -9.16 -11.25 3.77
N SER A 123 -8.76 -12.21 4.60
CA SER A 123 -9.48 -12.56 5.84
C SER A 123 -8.92 -11.88 7.08
N TRP A 124 -7.67 -11.39 7.04
CA TRP A 124 -6.98 -10.86 8.22
C TRP A 124 -7.77 -9.73 8.91
N MET A 125 -8.30 -8.78 8.13
CA MET A 125 -9.05 -7.65 8.70
C MET A 125 -10.34 -8.11 9.38
N SER A 126 -11.08 -9.04 8.76
CA SER A 126 -12.29 -9.61 9.36
C SER A 126 -11.99 -10.39 10.64
N LEU A 127 -10.89 -11.13 10.68
CA LEU A 127 -10.44 -11.81 11.90
C LEU A 127 -10.06 -10.81 12.99
N ALA A 128 -9.33 -9.75 12.63
CA ALA A 128 -8.96 -8.70 13.56
C ALA A 128 -10.20 -7.99 14.15
N GLU A 129 -11.20 -7.69 13.33
CA GLU A 129 -12.47 -7.10 13.79
C GLU A 129 -13.15 -7.97 14.84
N ILE A 130 -13.24 -9.29 14.61
CA ILE A 130 -13.86 -10.23 15.55
C ILE A 130 -13.09 -10.28 16.87
N ILE A 131 -11.75 -10.37 16.80
CA ILE A 131 -10.89 -10.49 17.99
C ILE A 131 -10.97 -9.23 18.87
N HIS A 132 -11.07 -8.05 18.25
CA HIS A 132 -11.05 -6.76 18.96
C HIS A 132 -12.45 -6.21 19.26
N GLN A 133 -13.52 -7.02 19.10
CA GLN A 133 -14.85 -6.57 19.51
C GLN A 133 -14.88 -6.31 21.02
N PRO A 134 -15.42 -5.16 21.47
CA PRO A 134 -15.57 -4.90 22.89
C PRO A 134 -16.41 -6.00 23.56
N ILE A 135 -15.96 -6.49 24.72
CA ILE A 135 -16.76 -7.43 25.50
C ILE A 135 -17.93 -6.64 26.10
N PRO A 136 -19.19 -6.97 25.78
CA PRO A 136 -20.33 -6.27 26.34
C PRO A 136 -20.38 -6.52 27.85
N LEU A 137 -20.34 -5.44 28.62
CA LEU A 137 -20.63 -5.48 30.05
C LEU A 137 -22.15 -5.35 30.18
N ASN A 138 -22.82 -6.45 30.52
CA ASN A 138 -24.23 -6.39 30.91
C ASN A 138 -24.31 -5.65 32.25
N VAL A 139 -24.73 -4.38 32.20
CA VAL A 139 -25.10 -3.57 33.37
C VAL A 139 -26.62 -3.45 33.41
#